data_AF-A0A3R6DGJ5-F1
#
_entry.id   AF-A0A3R6DGJ5-F1
#
_cell.length_a   1.000
_cell.length_b   1.000
_cell.length_c   1.000
_cell.angle_alpha   90.00
_cell.angle_beta   90.00
_cell.angle_gamma   90.00
#
_symmetry.space_group_name_H-M   'P 1'
#
loop_
_entity.id
_entity.type
_entity.pdbx_description
1 polymer ?
#
loop_
_entity_poly.entity_id
_entity_poly.type
_entity_poly.pdbx_seq_one_letter_code
_entity_poly.pdbx_strand_id
1 'polypeptide(L)'
;MIALNDYLYSGDTVFRILKKYTEDLKRVAEENDSEVDRLHCNFLMQIMELLEHNDFLTAQSQKIREFYQYMAKQYPYLSFTFKGRIKSLIRAEAKFNGYIVEHVYNYYLKNHAYPPVDELKERLSCFRDLIAYRIVISMPKCHVGDEKEREQEEIRHLYEIANVLKVFLEERGFTAEPAGGIKLSDSSLLSEEVRPYYRDYIVNEEPDGYRSLHITFFDNSAHCYMEMQLRTKAMDDIAEIGPANHLGYEKKQESERARRDAVPVGECIYFDEAYERGMKLQQIELAKLDVNMFSAIDNSLINDGCGLYRGRLILPYEHLSRFQND
;
A
#
# COMPACT_ATOMS: atom_id res chain seq x y z
N MET A 1 26.66 5.74 -4.44
CA MET A 1 25.35 5.40 -3.86
C MET A 1 25.16 5.97 -2.45
N ILE A 2 24.09 6.74 -2.26
CA ILE A 2 23.54 7.18 -0.95
C ILE A 2 22.32 6.33 -0.63
N ALA A 3 22.09 5.99 0.64
CA ALA A 3 20.95 5.20 1.10
C ALA A 3 20.26 5.83 2.31
N LEU A 4 18.95 5.53 2.48
CA LEU A 4 18.18 5.93 3.65
C LEU A 4 18.88 5.55 4.98
N ASN A 5 19.53 4.38 5.02
CA ASN A 5 20.27 3.87 6.18
C ASN A 5 21.29 4.87 6.74
N ASP A 6 21.87 5.72 5.89
CA ASP A 6 22.93 6.66 6.27
C ASP A 6 22.40 7.77 7.22
N TYR A 7 21.07 7.86 7.40
CA TYR A 7 20.39 8.91 8.16
C TYR A 7 19.57 8.40 9.36
N LEU A 8 19.52 7.09 9.62
CA LEU A 8 18.61 6.50 10.64
C LEU A 8 19.18 6.43 12.07
N TYR A 9 20.34 7.04 12.33
CA TYR A 9 21.13 6.82 13.56
C TYR A 9 21.56 8.11 14.26
N SER A 10 20.83 9.22 14.05
CA SER A 10 21.21 10.56 14.52
C SER A 10 20.22 11.23 15.46
N GLY A 11 19.16 10.53 15.87
CA GLY A 11 18.06 11.07 16.68
C GLY A 11 17.18 12.06 15.91
N ASP A 12 17.35 12.13 14.59
CA ASP A 12 16.61 13.07 13.74
C ASP A 12 15.14 12.67 13.60
N THR A 13 14.28 13.66 13.31
CA THR A 13 12.89 13.40 12.93
C THR A 13 12.81 12.85 11.51
N VAL A 14 11.75 12.10 11.20
CA VAL A 14 11.50 11.58 9.83
C VAL A 14 11.56 12.68 8.77
N PHE A 15 11.04 13.89 9.06
CA PHE A 15 11.15 15.03 8.14
C PHE A 15 12.59 15.48 7.91
N ARG A 16 13.41 15.55 8.97
CA ARG A 16 14.82 15.94 8.84
C ARG A 16 15.61 14.88 8.09
N ILE A 17 15.31 13.60 8.31
CA ILE A 17 15.87 12.46 7.57
C ILE A 17 15.52 12.58 6.08
N LEU A 18 14.24 12.72 5.75
CA LEU A 18 13.77 12.88 4.38
C LEU A 18 14.44 14.08 3.69
N LYS A 19 14.50 15.22 4.37
CA LYS A 19 15.14 16.43 3.83
C LYS A 19 16.63 16.20 3.51
N LYS A 20 17.40 15.70 4.48
CA LYS A 20 18.84 15.42 4.28
C LYS A 20 19.08 14.39 3.17
N TYR A 21 18.34 13.29 3.19
CA TYR A 21 18.48 12.23 2.19
C TYR A 21 18.14 12.75 0.79
N THR A 22 17.04 13.50 0.65
CA THR A 22 16.61 14.08 -0.62
C THR A 22 17.62 15.09 -1.15
N GLU A 23 18.15 15.98 -0.28
CA GLU A 23 19.14 17.00 -0.67
C GLU A 23 20.46 16.36 -1.15
N ASP A 24 20.98 15.38 -0.42
CA ASP A 24 22.21 14.70 -0.80
C ASP A 24 22.02 13.83 -2.05
N LEU A 25 20.89 13.12 -2.16
CA LEU A 25 20.56 12.32 -3.35
C LEU A 25 20.43 13.21 -4.58
N LYS A 26 19.79 14.38 -4.45
CA LYS A 26 19.68 15.36 -5.53
C LYS A 26 21.05 15.83 -6.01
N ARG A 27 21.95 16.17 -5.10
CA ARG A 27 23.33 16.59 -5.43
C ARG A 27 24.05 15.50 -6.23
N VAL A 28 24.00 14.25 -5.77
CA VAL A 28 24.61 13.11 -6.46
C VAL A 28 23.96 12.85 -7.82
N ALA A 29 22.64 13.00 -7.93
CA ALA A 29 21.91 12.84 -9.18
C ALA A 29 22.28 13.91 -10.22
N GLU A 30 22.56 15.14 -9.77
CA GLU A 30 23.05 16.22 -10.63
C GLU A 30 24.50 15.99 -11.07
N GLU A 31 25.38 15.60 -10.15
CA GLU A 31 26.80 15.32 -10.42
C GLU A 31 26.99 14.16 -11.42
N ASN A 32 26.15 13.12 -11.31
CA ASN A 32 26.23 11.92 -12.15
C ASN A 32 25.25 11.91 -13.33
N ASP A 33 24.47 12.98 -13.52
CA ASP A 33 23.36 13.06 -14.51
C ASP A 33 22.40 11.85 -14.46
N SER A 34 22.09 11.35 -13.26
CA SER A 34 21.25 10.16 -13.03
C SER A 34 19.76 10.52 -13.07
N GLU A 35 19.07 10.15 -14.15
CA GLU A 35 17.62 10.34 -14.28
C GLU A 35 16.82 9.54 -13.26
N VAL A 36 17.30 8.35 -12.89
CA VAL A 36 16.63 7.46 -11.92
C VAL A 36 16.69 8.05 -10.51
N ASP A 37 17.84 8.59 -10.10
CA ASP A 37 17.94 9.23 -8.78
C ASP A 37 17.18 10.56 -8.72
N ARG A 38 17.05 11.29 -9.85
CA ARG A 38 16.14 12.46 -9.93
C ARG A 38 14.68 12.04 -9.69
N LEU A 39 14.24 10.91 -10.25
CA LEU A 39 12.92 10.36 -9.94
C LEU A 39 12.78 9.93 -8.48
N HIS A 40 13.82 9.31 -7.92
CA HIS A 40 13.83 8.91 -6.52
C HIS A 40 13.72 10.12 -5.59
N CYS A 41 14.44 11.20 -5.89
CA CYS A 41 14.29 12.49 -5.22
C CYS A 41 12.84 13.00 -5.28
N ASN A 42 12.21 12.98 -6.46
CA ASN A 42 10.81 13.39 -6.61
C ASN A 42 9.85 12.51 -5.79
N PHE A 43 10.09 11.20 -5.74
CA PHE A 43 9.33 10.27 -4.91
C PHE A 43 9.47 10.56 -3.41
N LEU A 44 10.69 10.86 -2.92
CA LEU A 44 10.92 11.23 -1.52
C LEU A 44 10.26 12.56 -1.17
N MET A 45 10.27 13.53 -2.08
CA MET A 45 9.53 14.80 -1.91
C MET A 45 8.03 14.55 -1.80
N GLN A 46 7.44 13.68 -2.63
CA GLN A 46 6.03 13.32 -2.51
C GLN A 46 5.71 12.71 -1.13
N ILE A 47 6.56 11.82 -0.61
CA ILE A 47 6.37 11.28 0.75
C ILE A 47 6.43 12.40 1.80
N MET A 48 7.39 13.31 1.67
CA MET A 48 7.54 14.44 2.60
C MET A 48 6.30 15.33 2.61
N GLU A 49 5.80 15.71 1.43
CA GLU A 49 4.57 16.50 1.26
C GLU A 49 3.35 15.79 1.86
N LEU A 50 3.21 14.48 1.61
CA LEU A 50 2.13 13.66 2.19
C LEU A 50 2.17 13.64 3.72
N LEU A 51 3.36 13.64 4.32
CA LEU A 51 3.52 13.63 5.78
C LEU A 51 3.29 15.02 6.40
N GLU A 52 3.68 16.10 5.70
CA GLU A 52 3.63 17.49 6.17
C GLU A 52 2.22 18.10 6.08
N HIS A 53 1.50 17.88 4.97
CA HIS A 53 0.23 18.53 4.71
C HIS A 53 -0.96 17.80 5.34
N ASN A 54 -1.28 18.11 6.60
CA ASN A 54 -2.44 17.50 7.29
C ASN A 54 -3.81 17.93 6.72
N ASP A 55 -3.90 19.04 5.99
CA ASP A 55 -5.18 19.58 5.50
C ASP A 55 -5.83 18.69 4.43
N PHE A 56 -5.04 18.21 3.45
CA PHE A 56 -5.58 17.31 2.43
C PHE A 56 -5.96 15.95 3.06
N LEU A 57 -5.15 15.43 4.00
CA LEU A 57 -5.47 14.19 4.71
C LEU A 57 -6.78 14.33 5.49
N THR A 58 -7.01 15.49 6.10
CA THR A 58 -8.25 15.80 6.81
C THR A 58 -9.42 15.85 5.86
N ALA A 59 -9.29 16.53 4.71
CA ALA A 59 -10.34 16.60 3.69
C ALA A 59 -10.65 15.21 3.09
N GLN A 60 -9.62 14.44 2.72
CA GLN A 60 -9.77 13.09 2.21
C GLN A 60 -10.44 12.18 3.24
N SER A 61 -9.95 12.20 4.48
CA SER A 61 -10.53 11.44 5.61
C SER A 61 -11.99 11.80 5.86
N GLN A 62 -12.37 13.07 5.69
CA GLN A 62 -13.75 13.53 5.81
C GLN A 62 -14.65 12.93 4.71
N LYS A 63 -14.18 12.87 3.45
CA LYS A 63 -14.92 12.23 2.36
C LYS A 63 -15.09 10.72 2.60
N ILE A 64 -14.06 10.04 3.12
CA ILE A 64 -14.16 8.62 3.51
C ILE A 64 -15.10 8.43 4.71
N ARG A 65 -15.09 9.36 5.68
CA ARG A 65 -16.03 9.38 6.82
C ARG A 65 -17.48 9.48 6.35
N GLU A 66 -17.77 10.25 5.30
CA GLU A 66 -19.12 10.32 4.73
C GLU A 66 -19.57 8.97 4.17
N PHE A 67 -18.65 8.19 3.56
CA PHE A 67 -18.98 6.84 3.13
C PHE A 67 -19.23 5.90 4.33
N TYR A 68 -18.45 6.03 5.40
CA TYR A 68 -18.72 5.34 6.67
C TYR A 68 -20.13 5.69 7.20
N GLN A 69 -20.52 6.97 7.20
CA GLN A 69 -21.84 7.41 7.64
C GLN A 69 -22.97 6.86 6.75
N TYR A 70 -22.74 6.83 5.43
CA TYR A 70 -23.65 6.18 4.49
C TYR A 70 -23.82 4.69 4.84
N MET A 71 -22.72 3.95 5.01
CA MET A 71 -22.78 2.53 5.37
C MET A 71 -23.48 2.30 6.71
N ALA A 72 -23.22 3.13 7.72
CA ALA A 72 -23.87 3.00 9.03
C ALA A 72 -25.39 3.21 8.98
N LYS A 73 -25.88 3.93 7.97
CA LYS A 73 -27.31 4.12 7.72
C LYS A 73 -27.91 2.98 6.90
N GLN A 74 -27.21 2.50 5.87
CA GLN A 74 -27.73 1.47 4.96
C GLN A 74 -27.60 0.05 5.51
N TYR A 75 -26.53 -0.21 6.27
CA TYR A 75 -26.18 -1.53 6.80
C TYR A 75 -26.06 -1.51 8.34
N PRO A 76 -27.07 -1.04 9.10
CA PRO A 76 -26.98 -0.91 10.55
C PRO A 76 -26.89 -2.25 11.30
N TYR A 77 -27.15 -3.36 10.59
CA TYR A 77 -27.04 -4.74 11.08
C TYR A 77 -25.66 -5.37 10.84
N LEU A 78 -24.81 -4.77 10.01
CA LEU A 78 -23.42 -5.21 9.85
C LEU A 78 -22.54 -4.57 10.91
N SER A 79 -21.53 -5.28 11.38
CA SER A 79 -20.38 -4.66 12.06
C SER A 79 -19.30 -4.39 11.02
N PHE A 80 -18.68 -3.22 11.05
CA PHE A 80 -17.62 -2.90 10.09
C PHE A 80 -16.63 -1.86 10.60
N THR A 81 -15.43 -1.87 10.03
CA THR A 81 -14.36 -0.93 10.36
C THR A 81 -13.75 -0.30 9.12
N PHE A 82 -13.34 0.96 9.25
CA PHE A 82 -12.57 1.71 8.28
C PHE A 82 -11.20 2.00 8.87
N LYS A 83 -10.15 1.54 8.19
CA LYS A 83 -8.75 1.76 8.59
C LYS A 83 -7.99 2.42 7.45
N GLY A 84 -7.52 3.63 7.66
CA GLY A 84 -6.64 4.35 6.73
C GLY A 84 -5.20 4.36 7.23
N ARG A 85 -4.23 4.17 6.32
CA ARG A 85 -2.80 4.27 6.62
C ARG A 85 -2.01 4.94 5.50
N ILE A 86 -0.98 5.69 5.88
CA ILE A 86 0.12 6.07 4.98
C ILE A 86 1.22 5.01 5.11
N LYS A 87 1.80 4.59 3.98
CA LYS A 87 2.91 3.63 3.93
C LYS A 87 4.12 4.20 4.68
N SER A 88 4.79 3.35 5.47
CA SER A 88 5.98 3.75 6.21
C SER A 88 7.14 4.12 5.30
N LEU A 89 8.06 4.98 5.75
CA LEU A 89 9.23 5.39 4.97
C LEU A 89 10.09 4.19 4.51
N ILE A 90 10.42 3.26 5.41
CA ILE A 90 11.25 2.09 5.06
C ILE A 90 10.58 1.22 3.98
N ARG A 91 9.28 0.95 4.11
CA ARG A 91 8.54 0.16 3.10
C ARG A 91 8.35 0.91 1.78
N ALA A 92 8.21 2.23 1.81
CA ALA A 92 8.13 3.05 0.61
C ALA A 92 9.46 3.03 -0.16
N GLU A 93 10.58 3.22 0.53
CA GLU A 93 11.93 3.14 -0.03
C GLU A 93 12.23 1.74 -0.59
N ALA A 94 11.91 0.68 0.17
CA ALA A 94 12.09 -0.70 -0.28
C ALA A 94 11.24 -1.02 -1.52
N LYS A 95 10.04 -0.43 -1.63
CA LYS A 95 9.17 -0.61 -2.79
C LYS A 95 9.72 0.12 -4.01
N PHE A 96 10.22 1.34 -3.85
CA PHE A 96 10.84 2.11 -4.93
C PHE A 96 12.00 1.35 -5.57
N ASN A 97 12.97 0.95 -4.74
CA ASN A 97 14.13 0.19 -5.19
C ASN A 97 13.73 -1.20 -5.72
N GLY A 98 12.73 -1.84 -5.10
CA GLY A 98 12.21 -3.12 -5.53
C GLY A 98 11.63 -3.12 -6.95
N TYR A 99 10.98 -2.03 -7.38
CA TYR A 99 10.49 -1.90 -8.76
C TYR A 99 11.62 -1.84 -9.77
N ILE A 100 12.73 -1.17 -9.45
CA ILE A 100 13.92 -1.13 -10.32
C ILE A 100 14.51 -2.54 -10.44
N VAL A 101 14.77 -3.19 -9.30
CA VAL A 101 15.33 -4.55 -9.25
C VAL A 101 14.46 -5.52 -10.05
N GLU A 102 13.16 -5.57 -9.76
CA GLU A 102 12.24 -6.49 -10.41
C GLU A 102 12.15 -6.26 -11.92
N HIS A 103 12.06 -4.99 -12.34
CA HIS A 103 11.92 -4.65 -13.75
C HIS A 103 13.17 -4.99 -14.55
N VAL A 104 14.33 -4.51 -14.11
CA VAL A 104 15.60 -4.75 -14.81
C VAL A 104 15.93 -6.23 -14.82
N TYR A 105 15.73 -6.94 -13.71
CA TYR A 105 15.96 -8.38 -13.62
C TYR A 105 15.10 -9.17 -14.62
N ASN A 106 13.78 -8.91 -14.64
CA ASN A 106 12.86 -9.59 -15.54
C ASN A 106 13.13 -9.23 -17.02
N TYR A 107 13.48 -7.97 -17.29
CA TYR A 107 13.83 -7.52 -18.64
C TYR A 107 15.11 -8.21 -19.13
N TYR A 108 16.12 -8.31 -18.27
CA TYR A 108 17.38 -8.97 -18.60
C TYR A 108 17.19 -10.47 -18.84
N LEU A 109 16.41 -11.17 -18.01
CA LEU A 109 16.11 -12.59 -18.23
C LEU A 109 15.41 -12.85 -19.57
N LYS A 110 14.55 -11.91 -20.02
CA LYS A 110 13.78 -12.06 -21.25
C LYS A 110 14.58 -11.67 -22.49
N ASN A 111 15.37 -10.60 -22.41
CA ASN A 111 15.96 -9.95 -23.58
C ASN A 111 17.50 -10.03 -23.63
N HIS A 112 18.16 -10.47 -22.55
CA HIS A 112 19.62 -10.40 -22.37
C HIS A 112 20.20 -9.00 -22.64
N ALA A 113 19.42 -7.97 -22.29
CA ALA A 113 19.73 -6.56 -22.44
C ALA A 113 19.12 -5.79 -21.26
N TYR A 114 19.40 -4.48 -21.17
CA TYR A 114 18.85 -3.61 -20.12
C TYR A 114 17.69 -2.76 -20.65
N PRO A 115 16.67 -2.47 -19.81
CA PRO A 115 15.55 -1.65 -20.24
C PRO A 115 16.01 -0.22 -20.53
N PRO A 116 15.40 0.47 -21.52
CA PRO A 116 15.56 1.91 -21.70
C PRO A 116 15.17 2.66 -20.42
N VAL A 117 15.84 3.78 -20.15
CA VAL A 117 15.58 4.61 -18.97
C VAL A 117 14.12 5.09 -18.95
N ASP A 118 13.55 5.45 -20.10
CA ASP A 118 12.15 5.88 -20.19
C ASP A 118 11.14 4.80 -19.75
N GLU A 119 11.38 3.53 -20.09
CA GLU A 119 10.53 2.42 -19.64
C GLU A 119 10.59 2.26 -18.11
N LEU A 120 11.78 2.43 -17.53
CA LEU A 120 11.96 2.43 -16.08
C LEU A 120 11.26 3.63 -15.42
N LYS A 121 11.33 4.82 -16.03
CA LYS A 121 10.68 6.05 -15.53
C LYS A 121 9.16 5.90 -15.50
N GLU A 122 8.55 5.36 -16.55
CA GLU A 122 7.11 5.07 -16.59
C GLU A 122 6.70 4.14 -15.45
N ARG A 123 7.46 3.07 -15.21
CA ARG A 123 7.17 2.13 -14.13
C ARG A 123 7.30 2.74 -12.73
N LEU A 124 8.27 3.65 -12.54
CA LEU A 124 8.50 4.35 -11.27
C LEU A 124 7.52 5.52 -11.02
N SER A 125 6.75 5.96 -12.03
CA SER A 125 5.72 6.99 -11.86
C SER A 125 4.45 6.51 -11.13
N CYS A 126 4.31 5.20 -10.88
CA CYS A 126 3.02 4.55 -10.60
C CYS A 126 2.89 4.05 -9.14
N PHE A 127 3.12 4.91 -8.14
CA PHE A 127 2.89 4.56 -6.73
C PHE A 127 1.47 4.88 -6.29
N ARG A 128 0.60 3.89 -6.40
CA ARG A 128 -0.85 4.05 -6.17
C ARG A 128 -1.32 3.83 -4.73
N ASP A 129 -0.47 3.25 -3.89
CA ASP A 129 -0.83 2.73 -2.57
C ASP A 129 -0.03 3.39 -1.43
N LEU A 130 0.54 4.59 -1.64
CA LEU A 130 1.17 5.35 -0.56
C LEU A 130 0.15 5.65 0.54
N ILE A 131 -1.09 5.96 0.15
CA ILE A 131 -2.25 5.97 1.04
C ILE A 131 -3.10 4.74 0.73
N ALA A 132 -3.49 4.00 1.77
CA ALA A 132 -4.38 2.86 1.64
C ALA A 132 -5.48 2.91 2.69
N TYR A 133 -6.72 2.68 2.27
CA TYR A 133 -7.87 2.49 3.14
C TYR A 133 -8.33 1.05 3.07
N ARG A 134 -8.90 0.57 4.17
CA ARG A 134 -9.51 -0.75 4.27
C ARG A 134 -10.88 -0.66 4.89
N ILE A 135 -11.85 -1.30 4.25
CA ILE A 135 -13.18 -1.54 4.79
C ILE A 135 -13.29 -3.03 5.09
N VAL A 136 -13.53 -3.35 6.36
CA VAL A 136 -13.73 -4.73 6.82
C VAL A 136 -15.15 -4.85 7.34
N ILE A 137 -15.94 -5.78 6.80
CA ILE A 137 -17.31 -6.04 7.23
C ILE A 137 -17.43 -7.40 7.93
N SER A 138 -18.44 -7.54 8.79
CA SER A 138 -18.80 -8.77 9.46
C SER A 138 -20.31 -8.81 9.65
N MET A 139 -20.92 -9.92 9.27
CA MET A 139 -22.31 -10.24 9.61
C MET A 139 -22.35 -10.84 11.02
N PRO A 140 -23.11 -10.26 11.97
CA PRO A 140 -23.35 -10.89 13.26
C PRO A 140 -24.03 -12.26 13.11
N LYS A 141 -23.57 -13.24 13.89
CA LYS A 141 -24.07 -14.62 13.85
C LYS A 141 -25.56 -14.75 14.15
N CYS A 142 -26.14 -13.81 14.88
CA CYS A 142 -27.57 -13.82 15.22
C CYS A 142 -28.49 -13.58 14.02
N HIS A 143 -27.97 -13.11 12.89
CA HIS A 143 -28.75 -12.81 11.68
C HIS A 143 -28.78 -13.95 10.66
N VAL A 144 -28.08 -15.06 10.91
CA VAL A 144 -27.90 -16.17 9.96
C VAL A 144 -27.95 -17.51 10.71
N GLY A 145 -28.37 -18.57 10.01
CA GLY A 145 -28.54 -19.91 10.59
C GLY A 145 -27.23 -20.68 10.78
N ASP A 146 -26.26 -20.49 9.87
CA ASP A 146 -24.96 -21.15 9.93
C ASP A 146 -23.80 -20.31 9.34
N GLU A 147 -22.56 -20.78 9.48
CA GLU A 147 -21.36 -20.07 8.99
C GLU A 147 -21.27 -20.01 7.46
N LYS A 148 -21.88 -20.97 6.73
CA LYS A 148 -21.85 -20.97 5.27
C LYS A 148 -22.79 -19.91 4.71
N GLU A 149 -24.00 -19.81 5.25
CA GLU A 149 -24.93 -18.73 4.97
C GLU A 149 -24.31 -17.38 5.33
N ARG A 150 -23.62 -17.30 6.48
CA ARG A 150 -22.89 -16.11 6.90
C ARG A 150 -21.85 -15.65 5.87
N GLU A 151 -21.00 -16.56 5.39
CA GLU A 151 -19.97 -16.22 4.40
C GLU A 151 -20.62 -15.74 3.09
N GLN A 152 -21.67 -16.42 2.63
CA GLN A 152 -22.40 -16.03 1.42
C GLN A 152 -23.00 -14.63 1.54
N GLU A 153 -23.63 -14.33 2.66
CA GLU A 153 -24.19 -13.01 2.94
C GLU A 153 -23.10 -11.95 3.07
N GLU A 154 -22.01 -12.20 3.79
CA GLU A 154 -20.88 -11.26 3.88
C GLU A 154 -20.30 -10.95 2.47
N ILE A 155 -20.12 -11.97 1.62
CA ILE A 155 -19.65 -11.76 0.24
C ILE A 155 -20.65 -10.94 -0.57
N ARG A 156 -21.96 -11.25 -0.49
CA ARG A 156 -23.01 -10.49 -1.18
C ARG A 156 -22.96 -9.01 -0.81
N HIS A 157 -22.94 -8.69 0.49
CA HIS A 157 -22.86 -7.31 0.96
C HIS A 157 -21.56 -6.62 0.54
N LEU A 158 -20.44 -7.36 0.50
CA LEU A 158 -19.16 -6.80 0.08
C LEU A 158 -19.20 -6.30 -1.37
N TYR A 159 -19.79 -7.08 -2.28
CA TYR A 159 -19.99 -6.67 -3.68
C TYR A 159 -21.02 -5.54 -3.81
N GLU A 160 -22.10 -5.54 -3.02
CA GLU A 160 -23.05 -4.42 -2.99
C GLU A 160 -22.38 -3.10 -2.59
N ILE A 161 -21.55 -3.13 -1.56
CA ILE A 161 -20.76 -1.97 -1.13
C ILE A 161 -19.81 -1.56 -2.25
N ALA A 162 -19.12 -2.50 -2.89
CA ALA A 162 -18.20 -2.22 -3.99
C ALA A 162 -18.89 -1.53 -5.19
N ASN A 163 -20.11 -1.95 -5.52
CA ASN A 163 -20.91 -1.38 -6.61
C ASN A 163 -21.30 0.09 -6.34
N VAL A 164 -21.49 0.49 -5.08
CA VAL A 164 -21.84 1.87 -4.71
C VAL A 164 -20.61 2.76 -4.53
N LEU A 165 -19.52 2.18 -4.01
CA LEU A 165 -18.32 2.90 -3.57
C LEU A 165 -17.69 3.78 -4.66
N LYS A 166 -17.63 3.26 -5.89
CA LYS A 166 -17.05 3.98 -7.04
C LYS A 166 -17.75 5.32 -7.26
N VAL A 167 -19.06 5.27 -7.52
CA VAL A 167 -19.86 6.48 -7.82
C VAL A 167 -19.87 7.41 -6.62
N PHE A 168 -20.01 6.88 -5.41
CA PHE A 168 -20.05 7.68 -4.19
C PHE A 168 -18.81 8.57 -4.01
N LEU A 169 -17.62 8.02 -4.29
CA LEU A 169 -16.37 8.79 -4.22
C LEU A 169 -16.15 9.67 -5.44
N GLU A 170 -16.57 9.27 -6.63
CA GLU A 170 -16.48 10.13 -7.82
C GLU A 170 -17.26 11.43 -7.64
N GLU A 171 -18.46 11.37 -7.06
CA GLU A 171 -19.26 12.54 -6.68
C GLU A 171 -18.57 13.46 -5.65
N ARG A 172 -17.53 12.96 -4.97
CA ARG A 172 -16.74 13.68 -3.94
C ARG A 172 -15.35 14.08 -4.45
N GLY A 173 -15.16 14.07 -5.76
CA GLY A 173 -13.94 14.55 -6.41
C GLY A 173 -12.81 13.52 -6.40
N PHE A 174 -13.12 12.23 -6.33
CA PHE A 174 -12.16 11.18 -6.69
C PHE A 174 -12.37 10.75 -8.15
N THR A 175 -11.37 10.12 -8.75
CA THR A 175 -11.47 9.50 -10.07
C THR A 175 -11.06 8.04 -9.91
N ALA A 176 -11.94 7.09 -10.25
CA ALA A 176 -11.59 5.69 -10.21
C ALA A 176 -10.63 5.33 -11.35
N GLU A 177 -9.56 4.63 -11.01
CA GLU A 177 -8.52 4.25 -11.97
C GLU A 177 -8.77 2.83 -12.50
N PRO A 178 -8.73 2.61 -13.82
CA PRO A 178 -8.90 1.27 -14.39
C PRO A 178 -7.85 0.30 -13.84
N ALA A 179 -8.28 -0.93 -13.53
CA ALA A 179 -7.40 -1.99 -13.02
C ALA A 179 -6.52 -2.64 -14.12
N GLY A 180 -6.70 -2.22 -15.38
CA GLY A 180 -5.95 -2.78 -16.52
C GLY A 180 -6.22 -4.26 -16.80
N GLY A 181 -7.37 -4.78 -16.36
CA GLY A 181 -7.74 -6.19 -16.52
C GLY A 181 -7.02 -7.15 -15.56
N ILE A 182 -6.21 -6.64 -14.64
CA ILE A 182 -5.55 -7.47 -13.62
C ILE A 182 -6.62 -8.03 -12.68
N LYS A 183 -6.66 -9.36 -12.50
CA LYS A 183 -7.60 -10.05 -11.60
C LYS A 183 -9.06 -9.61 -11.85
N LEU A 184 -9.44 -9.55 -13.12
CA LEU A 184 -10.80 -9.18 -13.52
C LEU A 184 -11.81 -10.15 -12.87
N SER A 185 -12.88 -9.59 -12.29
CA SER A 185 -13.93 -10.40 -11.67
C SER A 185 -14.77 -11.12 -12.73
N ASP A 186 -15.06 -12.40 -12.50
CA ASP A 186 -16.10 -13.17 -13.20
C ASP A 186 -17.41 -13.27 -12.40
N SER A 187 -17.45 -12.64 -11.22
CA SER A 187 -18.63 -12.65 -10.35
C SER A 187 -19.78 -11.83 -10.95
N SER A 188 -20.97 -12.42 -11.00
CA SER A 188 -22.20 -11.74 -11.39
C SER A 188 -22.66 -10.70 -10.35
N LEU A 189 -22.07 -10.69 -9.15
CA LEU A 189 -22.41 -9.74 -8.08
C LEU A 189 -21.77 -8.36 -8.31
N LEU A 190 -20.71 -8.28 -9.13
CA LEU A 190 -20.06 -7.03 -9.47
C LEU A 190 -20.61 -6.48 -10.79
N SER A 191 -21.13 -5.26 -10.76
CA SER A 191 -21.78 -4.66 -11.93
C SER A 191 -20.79 -4.41 -13.08
N GLU A 192 -21.26 -4.54 -14.32
CA GLU A 192 -20.45 -4.34 -15.54
C GLU A 192 -19.74 -2.99 -15.55
N GLU A 193 -20.40 -1.94 -15.03
CA GLU A 193 -19.89 -0.58 -15.04
C GLU A 193 -18.73 -0.35 -14.06
N VAL A 194 -18.70 -1.08 -12.94
CA VAL A 194 -17.63 -0.95 -11.93
C VAL A 194 -16.53 -1.99 -12.12
N ARG A 195 -16.83 -3.14 -12.73
CA ARG A 195 -15.92 -4.28 -12.87
C ARG A 195 -14.53 -3.92 -13.43
N PRO A 196 -14.38 -3.05 -14.45
CA PRO A 196 -13.06 -2.69 -14.98
C PRO A 196 -12.13 -1.97 -13.99
N TYR A 197 -12.66 -1.46 -12.88
CA TYR A 197 -11.93 -0.66 -11.89
C TYR A 197 -11.50 -1.48 -10.66
N TYR A 198 -11.97 -2.72 -10.52
CA TYR A 198 -11.63 -3.59 -9.41
C TYR A 198 -10.66 -4.69 -9.82
N ARG A 199 -9.70 -4.97 -8.93
CA ARG A 199 -8.96 -6.23 -8.88
C ARG A 199 -9.65 -7.14 -7.87
N ASP A 200 -10.17 -8.26 -8.32
CA ASP A 200 -10.97 -9.17 -7.51
C ASP A 200 -10.19 -10.44 -7.15
N TYR A 201 -9.63 -10.46 -5.94
CA TYR A 201 -8.94 -11.62 -5.38
C TYR A 201 -9.88 -12.58 -4.66
N ILE A 202 -11.19 -12.30 -4.59
CA ILE A 202 -12.16 -13.18 -3.93
C ILE A 202 -12.44 -14.39 -4.84
N VAL A 203 -12.66 -14.14 -6.12
CA VAL A 203 -12.85 -15.18 -7.14
C VAL A 203 -11.54 -15.65 -7.77
N ASN A 204 -10.52 -14.78 -7.82
CA ASN A 204 -9.18 -15.12 -8.30
C ASN A 204 -8.21 -15.36 -7.13
N GLU A 205 -8.56 -16.30 -6.27
CA GLU A 205 -7.86 -16.59 -5.01
C GLU A 205 -6.36 -16.86 -5.21
N GLU A 206 -5.54 -16.32 -4.30
CA GLU A 206 -4.10 -16.57 -4.26
C GLU A 206 -3.78 -17.90 -3.56
N PRO A 207 -2.62 -18.54 -3.85
CA PRO A 207 -2.24 -19.81 -3.22
C PRO A 207 -2.16 -19.78 -1.69
N ASP A 208 -2.00 -18.60 -1.10
CA ASP A 208 -1.94 -18.38 0.35
C ASP A 208 -3.31 -18.13 1.00
N GLY A 209 -4.39 -18.15 0.21
CA GLY A 209 -5.77 -17.91 0.66
C GLY A 209 -6.13 -16.42 0.75
N TYR A 210 -5.29 -15.52 0.23
CA TYR A 210 -5.60 -14.09 0.23
C TYR A 210 -6.83 -13.77 -0.65
N ARG A 211 -7.81 -13.08 -0.05
CA ARG A 211 -9.06 -12.65 -0.70
C ARG A 211 -9.39 -11.20 -0.33
N SER A 212 -9.71 -10.36 -1.32
CA SER A 212 -10.09 -8.95 -1.16
C SER A 212 -10.54 -8.35 -2.49
N LEU A 213 -11.37 -7.30 -2.46
CA LEU A 213 -11.60 -6.42 -3.63
C LEU A 213 -10.73 -5.17 -3.50
N HIS A 214 -9.96 -4.84 -4.54
CA HIS A 214 -9.12 -3.64 -4.56
C HIS A 214 -9.57 -2.68 -5.65
N ILE A 215 -9.74 -1.42 -5.31
CA ILE A 215 -9.98 -0.32 -6.25
C ILE A 215 -8.96 0.79 -5.98
N THR A 216 -8.49 1.44 -7.03
CA THR A 216 -7.60 2.61 -6.91
C THR A 216 -8.38 3.86 -7.30
N PHE A 217 -8.20 4.93 -6.52
CA PHE A 217 -8.71 6.24 -6.84
C PHE A 217 -7.57 7.25 -6.94
N PHE A 218 -7.74 8.25 -7.80
CA PHE A 218 -7.00 9.49 -7.75
C PHE A 218 -7.84 10.55 -7.05
N ASP A 219 -7.33 11.17 -5.99
CA ASP A 219 -7.99 12.29 -5.31
C ASP A 219 -7.68 13.58 -6.05
N ASN A 220 -8.67 14.14 -6.76
CA ASN A 220 -8.46 15.34 -7.57
C ASN A 220 -8.15 16.58 -6.72
N SER A 221 -8.49 16.56 -5.43
CA SER A 221 -8.21 17.68 -4.51
C SER A 221 -6.77 17.61 -3.97
N ALA A 222 -6.27 16.41 -3.70
CA ALA A 222 -4.95 16.18 -3.11
C ALA A 222 -3.86 15.84 -4.15
N HIS A 223 -4.26 15.63 -5.41
CA HIS A 223 -3.39 15.17 -6.50
C HIS A 223 -2.58 13.92 -6.15
N CYS A 224 -3.18 13.00 -5.41
CA CYS A 224 -2.53 11.77 -4.98
C CYS A 224 -3.41 10.55 -5.22
N TYR A 225 -2.75 9.40 -5.40
CA TYR A 225 -3.45 8.12 -5.48
C TYR A 225 -3.72 7.55 -4.10
N MET A 226 -4.85 6.87 -3.97
CA MET A 226 -5.15 6.01 -2.83
C MET A 226 -5.71 4.67 -3.29
N GLU A 227 -5.33 3.61 -2.61
CA GLU A 227 -5.90 2.29 -2.78
C GLU A 227 -6.96 2.04 -1.70
N MET A 228 -8.08 1.41 -2.07
CA MET A 228 -9.09 0.98 -1.12
C MET A 228 -9.35 -0.52 -1.24
N GLN A 229 -9.28 -1.20 -0.11
CA GLN A 229 -9.41 -2.65 0.02
C GLN A 229 -10.69 -2.99 0.77
N LEU A 230 -11.52 -3.87 0.21
CA LEU A 230 -12.73 -4.37 0.85
C LEU A 230 -12.54 -5.84 1.21
N ARG A 231 -12.88 -6.20 2.44
CA ARG A 231 -12.72 -7.56 2.99
C ARG A 231 -13.88 -7.91 3.91
N THR A 232 -14.15 -9.20 4.05
CA THR A 232 -14.88 -9.72 5.22
C THR A 232 -13.92 -9.85 6.41
N LYS A 233 -14.45 -10.05 7.62
CA LYS A 233 -13.62 -10.27 8.82
C LYS A 233 -12.72 -11.49 8.69
N ALA A 234 -13.22 -12.59 8.12
CA ALA A 234 -12.43 -13.80 7.90
C ALA A 234 -11.28 -13.55 6.90
N MET A 235 -11.55 -12.81 5.82
CA MET A 235 -10.51 -12.42 4.86
C MET A 235 -9.44 -11.52 5.50
N ASP A 236 -9.85 -10.59 6.37
CA ASP A 236 -8.91 -9.73 7.09
C ASP A 236 -8.06 -10.52 8.09
N ASP A 237 -8.64 -11.50 8.80
CA ASP A 237 -7.89 -12.40 9.68
C ASP A 237 -6.84 -13.20 8.93
N ILE A 238 -7.19 -13.75 7.76
CA ILE A 238 -6.23 -14.47 6.90
C ILE A 238 -5.06 -13.57 6.48
N ALA A 239 -5.34 -12.31 6.11
CA ALA A 239 -4.36 -11.36 5.60
C ALA A 239 -3.51 -10.67 6.69
N GLU A 240 -3.99 -10.59 7.94
CA GLU A 240 -3.26 -9.91 9.02
C GLU A 240 -2.57 -10.90 9.97
N ILE A 241 -3.20 -12.03 10.28
CA ILE A 241 -2.70 -13.00 11.28
C ILE A 241 -2.67 -14.45 10.78
N GLY A 242 -3.21 -14.73 9.60
CA GLY A 242 -3.31 -16.07 9.03
C GLY A 242 -2.16 -16.44 8.08
N PRO A 243 -2.38 -17.40 7.16
CA PRO A 243 -1.34 -17.88 6.25
C PRO A 243 -0.87 -16.84 5.24
N ALA A 244 -1.76 -15.95 4.80
CA ALA A 244 -1.45 -14.81 3.93
C ALA A 244 -1.02 -13.57 4.74
N ASN A 245 -0.53 -13.75 5.97
CA ASN A 245 -0.19 -12.61 6.81
C ASN A 245 0.87 -11.71 6.16
N HIS A 246 0.81 -10.44 6.56
CA HIS A 246 1.69 -9.41 6.05
C HIS A 246 3.19 -9.76 6.19
N LEU A 247 3.58 -10.52 7.22
CA LEU A 247 4.97 -10.96 7.43
C LEU A 247 5.44 -11.96 6.36
N GLY A 248 4.60 -12.93 5.99
CA GLY A 248 4.90 -13.88 4.92
C GLY A 248 5.01 -13.19 3.57
N TYR A 249 4.11 -12.25 3.29
CA TYR A 249 4.14 -11.42 2.10
C TYR A 249 5.41 -10.56 2.02
N GLU A 250 5.81 -9.94 3.14
CA GLU A 250 7.05 -9.17 3.23
C GLU A 250 8.28 -10.02 2.93
N LYS A 251 8.38 -11.22 3.54
CA LYS A 251 9.50 -12.14 3.28
C LYS A 251 9.59 -12.58 1.82
N LYS A 252 8.45 -12.81 1.17
CA LYS A 252 8.40 -13.13 -0.26
C LYS A 252 8.94 -11.96 -1.10
N GLN A 253 8.50 -10.73 -0.81
CA GLN A 253 9.03 -9.54 -1.48
C GLN A 253 10.53 -9.34 -1.23
N GLU A 254 10.99 -9.57 -0.01
CA GLU A 254 12.41 -9.47 0.34
C GLU A 254 13.24 -10.47 -0.47
N SER A 255 12.78 -11.73 -0.57
CA SER A 255 13.41 -12.74 -1.42
C SER A 255 13.40 -12.38 -2.90
N GLU A 256 12.29 -11.86 -3.43
CA GLU A 256 12.19 -11.45 -4.83
C GLU A 256 13.09 -10.24 -5.15
N ARG A 257 13.28 -9.34 -4.19
CA ARG A 257 14.14 -8.16 -4.29
C ARG A 257 15.62 -8.46 -3.99
N ALA A 258 15.92 -9.64 -3.44
CA ALA A 258 17.29 -10.11 -3.21
C ALA A 258 17.87 -10.88 -4.41
N ARG A 259 17.13 -11.03 -5.52
CA ARG A 259 17.61 -11.67 -6.75
C ARG A 259 18.63 -10.78 -7.46
N ARG A 260 19.82 -11.33 -7.69
CA ARG A 260 20.96 -10.67 -8.38
C ARG A 260 21.75 -11.63 -9.28
N ASP A 261 21.51 -12.93 -9.15
CA ASP A 261 22.22 -14.01 -9.80
C ASP A 261 22.26 -13.91 -11.33
N ALA A 262 21.23 -13.35 -11.95
CA ALA A 262 21.18 -13.18 -13.40
C ALA A 262 21.86 -11.91 -13.93
N VAL A 263 21.99 -10.84 -13.12
CA VAL A 263 22.45 -9.53 -13.59
C VAL A 263 23.89 -9.28 -13.12
N PRO A 264 24.88 -9.18 -14.03
CA PRO A 264 26.27 -8.98 -13.65
C PRO A 264 26.52 -7.63 -12.97
N VAL A 265 27.41 -7.63 -11.98
CA VAL A 265 27.81 -6.42 -11.23
C VAL A 265 28.54 -5.45 -12.15
N GLY A 266 28.14 -4.17 -12.11
CA GLY A 266 28.76 -3.09 -12.87
C GLY A 266 28.19 -2.91 -14.29
N GLU A 267 27.33 -3.81 -14.77
CA GLU A 267 26.74 -3.70 -16.10
C GLU A 267 25.47 -2.82 -16.11
N CYS A 268 24.75 -2.70 -14.99
CA CYS A 268 23.62 -1.79 -14.84
C CYS A 268 23.66 -1.08 -13.49
N ILE A 269 24.14 0.17 -13.50
CA ILE A 269 24.32 0.97 -12.28
C ILE A 269 23.01 1.17 -11.52
N TYR A 270 21.89 1.39 -12.22
CA TYR A 270 20.58 1.57 -11.59
C TYR A 270 20.11 0.32 -10.83
N PHE A 271 20.37 -0.86 -11.41
CA PHE A 271 20.07 -2.12 -10.74
C PHE A 271 20.96 -2.32 -9.53
N ASP A 272 22.26 -2.07 -9.67
CA ASP A 272 23.24 -2.24 -8.59
C ASP A 272 22.92 -1.35 -7.40
N GLU A 273 22.68 -0.05 -7.63
CA GLU A 273 22.37 0.87 -6.54
C GLU A 273 21.02 0.55 -5.89
N ALA A 274 19.99 0.22 -6.67
CA ALA A 274 18.68 -0.15 -6.13
C ALA A 274 18.74 -1.46 -5.33
N TYR A 275 19.47 -2.46 -5.83
CA TYR A 275 19.71 -3.71 -5.12
C TYR A 275 20.39 -3.44 -3.77
N GLU A 276 21.50 -2.70 -3.77
CA GLU A 276 22.26 -2.40 -2.55
C GLU A 276 21.45 -1.58 -1.54
N ARG A 277 20.67 -0.56 -1.99
CA ARG A 277 19.72 0.16 -1.14
C ARG A 277 18.70 -0.81 -0.51
N GLY A 278 18.13 -1.70 -1.32
CA GLY A 278 17.17 -2.72 -0.86
C GLY A 278 17.77 -3.67 0.17
N MET A 279 18.97 -4.20 -0.07
CA MET A 279 19.66 -5.13 0.84
C MET A 279 20.02 -4.46 2.17
N LYS A 280 20.51 -3.22 2.13
CA LYS A 280 20.76 -2.43 3.35
C LYS A 280 19.51 -2.26 4.20
N LEU A 281 18.33 -2.05 3.59
CA LEU A 281 17.08 -1.95 4.34
C LEU A 281 16.65 -3.27 4.99
N GLN A 282 16.83 -4.39 4.28
CA GLN A 282 16.52 -5.73 4.82
C GLN A 282 17.40 -6.11 6.02
N GLN A 283 18.61 -5.58 6.07
CA GLN A 283 19.59 -5.84 7.13
C GLN A 283 19.53 -4.84 8.29
N ILE A 284 18.53 -3.95 8.32
CA ILE A 284 18.37 -3.00 9.42
C ILE A 284 18.10 -3.74 10.73
N GLU A 285 18.93 -3.42 11.73
CA GLU A 285 18.66 -3.79 13.12
C GLU A 285 17.78 -2.71 13.76
N LEU A 286 16.44 -2.92 13.76
CA LEU A 286 15.48 -1.92 14.24
C LEU A 286 15.76 -1.42 15.66
N ALA A 287 16.28 -2.29 16.53
CA ALA A 287 16.63 -1.94 17.91
C ALA A 287 17.80 -0.96 18.05
N LYS A 288 18.60 -0.76 16.99
CA LYS A 288 19.73 0.17 16.95
C LYS A 288 19.38 1.51 16.31
N LEU A 289 18.19 1.66 15.73
CA LEU A 289 17.81 2.91 15.08
C LEU A 289 17.65 4.01 16.13
N ASP A 290 18.20 5.18 15.83
CA ASP A 290 18.04 6.40 16.62
C ASP A 290 17.30 7.43 15.75
N VAL A 291 15.98 7.35 15.80
CA VAL A 291 15.04 8.22 15.08
C VAL A 291 14.01 8.73 16.07
N ASN A 292 13.72 10.04 16.04
CA ASN A 292 12.76 10.63 16.97
C ASN A 292 11.37 9.98 16.83
N MET A 293 10.73 9.70 17.98
CA MET A 293 9.42 9.01 18.08
C MET A 293 9.42 7.55 17.55
N PHE A 294 10.59 6.94 17.41
CA PHE A 294 10.75 5.53 17.06
C PHE A 294 11.51 4.78 18.16
N SER A 295 11.04 3.59 18.52
CA SER A 295 11.76 2.65 19.36
C SER A 295 11.37 1.22 19.02
N ALA A 296 12.32 0.29 19.08
CA ALA A 296 12.08 -1.12 18.87
C ALA A 296 12.94 -1.95 19.83
N ILE A 297 12.39 -3.06 20.33
CA ILE A 297 13.16 -4.10 21.02
C ILE A 297 13.60 -5.16 20.01
N ASP A 298 12.69 -5.52 19.11
CA ASP A 298 12.88 -6.46 18.00
C ASP A 298 11.86 -6.16 16.87
N ASN A 299 11.82 -7.02 15.84
CA ASN A 299 10.94 -6.84 14.67
C ASN A 299 9.45 -7.02 14.98
N SER A 300 9.07 -7.51 16.16
CA SER A 300 7.69 -7.69 16.60
C SER A 300 7.27 -6.62 17.62
N LEU A 301 8.20 -6.19 18.48
CA LEU A 301 7.98 -5.22 19.55
C LEU A 301 8.50 -3.84 19.15
N ILE A 302 7.65 -3.12 18.41
CA ILE A 302 7.95 -1.81 17.83
C ILE A 302 6.93 -0.78 18.31
N ASN A 303 7.43 0.36 18.79
CA ASN A 303 6.65 1.56 19.04
C ASN A 303 7.10 2.65 18.06
N ASP A 304 6.28 2.83 17.01
CA ASP A 304 6.54 3.74 15.90
C ASP A 304 5.45 4.80 15.84
N GLY A 305 5.76 5.99 16.36
CA GLY A 305 4.88 7.15 16.33
C GLY A 305 5.12 8.08 15.14
N CYS A 306 6.14 7.83 14.32
CA CYS A 306 6.56 8.72 13.23
C CYS A 306 6.36 8.12 11.83
N GLY A 307 5.94 6.85 11.73
CA GLY A 307 5.70 6.19 10.46
C GLY A 307 6.99 5.73 9.76
N LEU A 308 8.03 5.42 10.52
CA LEU A 308 9.31 4.99 9.97
C LEU A 308 9.24 3.57 9.39
N TYR A 309 8.65 2.65 10.16
CA TYR A 309 8.58 1.21 9.87
C TYR A 309 7.15 0.69 9.76
N ARG A 310 6.25 1.10 10.68
CA ARG A 310 4.81 0.83 10.60
C ARG A 310 4.12 1.94 9.83
N GLY A 311 3.06 1.60 9.11
CA GLY A 311 2.26 2.61 8.42
C GLY A 311 1.61 3.58 9.40
N ARG A 312 1.65 4.88 9.11
CA ARG A 312 1.01 5.92 9.93
C ARG A 312 -0.50 5.81 9.78
N LEU A 313 -1.22 5.53 10.87
CA LEU A 313 -2.68 5.49 10.86
C LEU A 313 -3.26 6.90 10.67
N ILE A 314 -4.21 7.03 9.75
CA ILE A 314 -4.87 8.32 9.43
C ILE A 314 -6.39 8.29 9.62
N LEU A 315 -6.99 7.10 9.71
CA LEU A 315 -8.45 6.97 9.86
C LEU A 315 -8.84 5.70 10.62
N PRO A 316 -9.40 5.80 11.84
CA PRO A 316 -10.01 4.66 12.51
C PRO A 316 -11.49 4.94 12.80
N TYR A 317 -12.41 4.34 12.03
CA TYR A 317 -13.83 4.31 12.38
C TYR A 317 -14.32 2.89 12.55
N GLU A 318 -15.16 2.68 13.56
CA GLU A 318 -15.73 1.38 13.87
C GLU A 318 -17.24 1.53 14.08
N HIS A 319 -18.00 0.70 13.39
CA HIS A 319 -19.42 0.56 13.56
C HIS A 319 -19.71 -0.82 14.16
N LEU A 320 -20.36 -0.81 15.31
CA LEU A 320 -20.91 -2.01 15.93
C LEU A 320 -22.35 -2.17 15.43
N SER A 321 -22.71 -3.38 15.01
CA SER A 321 -24.09 -3.71 14.69
C SER A 321 -25.02 -3.33 15.84
N ARG A 322 -26.10 -2.62 15.53
CA ARG A 322 -27.06 -2.12 16.52
C ARG A 322 -28.14 -3.13 16.88
N PHE A 323 -28.18 -4.26 16.20
CA PHE A 323 -29.19 -5.30 16.39
C PHE A 323 -28.54 -6.52 17.03
N GLN A 324 -28.85 -6.73 18.29
CA GLN A 324 -28.80 -8.06 18.88
C GLN A 324 -30.24 -8.56 18.89
N ASN A 325 -30.47 -9.85 18.63
CA ASN A 325 -31.80 -10.42 18.84
C ASN A 325 -32.13 -10.23 20.33
N ASP A 326 -33.12 -9.39 20.63
CA ASP A 326 -33.83 -9.42 21.90
C ASP A 326 -34.86 -10.57 21.87
#